data_AF-A0A1H7CG83-F1
#
_entry.id   AF-A0A1H7CG83-F1
#
_cell.length_a   1.000
_cell.length_b   1.000
_cell.length_c   1.000
_cell.angle_alpha   90.00
_cell.angle_beta   90.00
_cell.angle_gamma   90.00
#
_symmetry.space_group_name_H-M   'P 1'
#
loop_
_entity.id
_entity.type
_entity.pdbx_description
1 polymer ?
#
loop_
_entity_poly.entity_id
_entity_poly.type
_entity_poly.pdbx_seq_one_letter_code
_entity_poly.pdbx_strand_id
1 'polypeptide(L)'
;MAWTLLPRSAPMTPEHWLEIATHKLAPEAATRIRAEHLAHLEDALRAGETAEAALREWGDPHAANDAYCKAHLTVRDAELLHPGYALSAAGWRRAVFEEGEWGRSGMAIVLPLMFTLLRGFFTPSVAVLSLLAVAFAVPTLRWLLVAGLRLGGVSRVLAAWLLSGWSSLVMLLGLTLWQMPEKWGDALGLGLLGVFGVLWLWRLWLGLRIFRKAGHQTP
;
A
#
# COMPACT_ATOMS: atom_id res chain seq x y z
N MET A 1 -42.05 16.76 27.45
CA MET A 1 -41.10 16.08 26.55
C MET A 1 -40.00 15.48 27.39
N ALA A 2 -40.06 14.17 27.63
CA ALA A 2 -39.06 13.45 28.39
C ALA A 2 -37.85 13.19 27.48
N TRP A 3 -36.69 13.70 27.86
CA TRP A 3 -35.42 13.33 27.24
C TRP A 3 -35.09 11.91 27.67
N THR A 4 -35.33 10.95 26.79
CA THR A 4 -34.84 9.58 26.94
C THR A 4 -33.31 9.64 26.90
N LEU A 5 -32.70 9.52 28.09
CA LEU A 5 -31.27 9.27 28.23
C LEU A 5 -30.95 8.02 27.38
N LEU A 6 -30.13 8.20 26.35
CA LEU A 6 -29.51 7.09 25.64
C LEU A 6 -28.88 6.16 26.69
N PRO A 7 -29.08 4.84 26.63
CA PRO A 7 -28.52 3.92 27.62
C PRO A 7 -27.00 4.12 27.66
N ARG A 8 -26.45 4.19 28.88
CA ARG A 8 -25.01 4.07 29.12
C ARG A 8 -24.51 2.90 28.26
N SER A 9 -23.47 3.14 27.47
CA SER A 9 -22.78 2.17 26.63
C SER A 9 -22.75 0.79 27.32
N ALA A 10 -23.20 -0.24 26.61
CA ALA A 10 -23.16 -1.62 27.08
C ALA A 10 -21.78 -1.95 27.68
N PRO A 11 -21.69 -2.78 28.74
CA PRO A 11 -20.41 -3.14 29.32
C PRO A 11 -19.47 -3.70 28.25
N MET A 12 -18.24 -3.18 28.22
CA MET A 12 -17.21 -3.61 27.27
C MET A 12 -16.94 -5.10 27.47
N THR A 13 -17.11 -5.90 26.42
CA THR A 13 -16.75 -7.32 26.42
C THR A 13 -15.33 -7.51 25.89
N PRO A 14 -14.62 -8.60 26.26
CA PRO A 14 -13.31 -8.92 25.69
C PRO A 14 -13.32 -9.00 24.17
N GLU A 15 -14.39 -9.53 23.59
CA GLU A 15 -14.58 -9.64 22.14
C GLU A 15 -14.70 -8.26 21.48
N HIS A 16 -15.51 -7.37 22.05
CA HIS A 16 -15.68 -6.02 21.53
C HIS A 16 -14.40 -5.18 21.69
N TRP A 17 -13.69 -5.36 22.81
CA TRP A 17 -12.38 -4.74 23.01
C TRP A 17 -11.39 -5.16 21.93
N LEU A 18 -11.29 -6.46 21.63
CA LEU A 18 -10.40 -7.01 20.61
C LEU A 18 -10.78 -6.55 19.20
N GLU A 19 -12.07 -6.40 18.91
CA GLU A 19 -12.54 -5.84 17.65
C GLU A 19 -11.98 -4.43 17.43
N ILE A 20 -12.11 -3.55 18.42
CA ILE A 20 -11.58 -2.18 18.36
C ILE A 20 -10.05 -2.19 18.29
N ALA A 21 -9.41 -2.96 19.16
CA ALA A 21 -7.95 -3.03 19.27
C ALA A 21 -7.30 -3.56 17.99
N THR A 22 -7.97 -4.42 17.21
CA THR A 22 -7.40 -5.02 15.99
C THR A 22 -7.94 -4.46 14.68
N HIS A 23 -8.90 -3.52 14.72
CA HIS A 23 -9.64 -3.04 13.55
C HIS A 23 -8.78 -2.60 12.35
N LYS A 24 -7.65 -1.91 12.59
CA LYS A 24 -6.80 -1.37 11.51
C LYS A 24 -5.74 -2.35 11.01
N LEU A 25 -5.60 -3.50 11.67
CA LEU A 25 -4.55 -4.47 11.38
C LEU A 25 -4.88 -5.29 10.13
N ALA A 26 -3.84 -5.77 9.44
CA ALA A 26 -4.00 -6.75 8.38
C ALA A 26 -4.67 -8.03 8.94
N PRO A 27 -5.50 -8.74 8.16
CA PRO A 27 -6.29 -9.87 8.67
C PRO A 27 -5.47 -10.93 9.43
N GLU A 28 -4.31 -11.31 8.90
CA GLU A 28 -3.43 -12.30 9.54
C GLU A 28 -2.82 -11.79 10.87
N ALA A 29 -2.49 -10.50 10.95
CA ALA A 29 -2.01 -9.89 12.19
C ALA A 29 -3.13 -9.78 13.22
N ALA A 30 -4.33 -9.35 12.79
CA ALA A 30 -5.51 -9.29 13.64
C ALA A 30 -5.84 -10.67 14.23
N THR A 31 -5.85 -11.72 13.41
CA THR A 31 -6.13 -13.10 13.86
C THR A 31 -5.11 -13.59 14.87
N ARG A 32 -3.81 -13.34 14.65
CA ARG A 32 -2.75 -13.75 15.61
C ARG A 32 -2.92 -13.06 16.96
N ILE A 33 -3.09 -11.74 16.98
CA ILE A 33 -3.24 -10.97 18.23
C ILE A 33 -4.52 -11.39 18.97
N ARG A 34 -5.63 -11.59 18.25
CA ARG A 34 -6.88 -12.11 18.84
C ARG A 34 -6.66 -13.47 19.48
N ALA A 35 -6.01 -14.40 18.79
CA ALA A 35 -5.74 -15.72 19.32
C ALA A 35 -4.87 -15.67 20.58
N GLU A 36 -3.83 -14.84 20.59
CA GLU A 36 -2.96 -14.66 21.75
C GLU A 36 -3.71 -14.08 22.96
N HIS A 37 -4.51 -13.04 22.77
CA HIS A 37 -5.28 -12.43 23.87
C HIS A 37 -6.39 -13.34 24.39
N LEU A 38 -7.05 -14.09 23.51
CA LEU A 38 -8.06 -15.07 23.93
C LEU A 38 -7.42 -16.22 24.70
N ALA A 39 -6.22 -16.67 24.32
CA ALA A 39 -5.48 -17.68 25.09
C ALA A 39 -5.10 -17.16 26.48
N HIS A 40 -4.54 -15.93 26.57
CA HIS A 40 -4.24 -15.31 27.87
C HIS A 40 -5.50 -15.10 28.72
N LEU A 41 -6.63 -14.72 28.12
CA LEU A 41 -7.91 -14.62 28.82
C LEU A 41 -8.35 -15.98 29.36
N GLU A 42 -8.25 -17.04 28.56
CA GLU A 42 -8.64 -18.38 28.99
C GLU A 42 -7.78 -18.86 30.16
N ASP A 43 -6.48 -18.59 30.13
CA ASP A 43 -5.56 -18.93 31.22
C ASP A 43 -5.85 -18.11 32.49
N ALA A 44 -6.15 -16.81 32.37
CA ALA A 44 -6.55 -15.96 33.48
C ALA A 44 -7.87 -16.45 34.12
N LEU A 45 -8.87 -16.82 33.29
CA LEU A 45 -10.13 -17.38 33.76
C LEU A 45 -9.92 -18.72 34.48
N ARG A 46 -9.03 -19.59 33.98
CA ARG A 46 -8.64 -20.84 34.66
C ARG A 46 -7.91 -20.60 35.98
N ALA A 47 -7.15 -19.51 36.08
CA ALA A 47 -6.51 -19.08 37.32
C ALA A 47 -7.49 -18.44 38.33
N GLY A 48 -8.76 -18.26 37.95
CA GLY A 48 -9.82 -17.72 38.80
C GLY A 48 -9.98 -16.20 38.71
N GLU A 49 -9.32 -15.55 37.75
CA GLU A 49 -9.55 -14.12 37.48
C GLU A 49 -10.87 -13.90 36.74
N THR A 50 -11.40 -12.68 36.79
CA THR A 50 -12.62 -12.31 36.08
C THR A 50 -12.29 -11.65 34.74
N ALA A 51 -13.19 -11.78 33.76
CA ALA A 51 -13.04 -11.09 32.47
C ALA A 51 -12.92 -9.56 32.62
N GLU A 52 -13.55 -8.98 33.65
CA GLU A 52 -13.42 -7.56 33.97
C GLU A 52 -12.03 -7.17 34.49
N ALA A 53 -11.35 -8.06 35.21
CA ALA A 53 -9.98 -7.85 35.67
C ALA A 53 -9.01 -7.87 34.47
N ALA A 54 -9.14 -8.86 33.59
CA ALA A 54 -8.37 -8.96 32.36
C ALA A 54 -8.58 -7.73 31.45
N LEU A 55 -9.82 -7.26 31.27
CA LEU A 55 -10.11 -6.03 30.53
C LEU A 55 -9.47 -4.78 31.15
N ARG A 56 -9.40 -4.71 32.48
CA ARG A 56 -8.74 -3.60 33.19
C ARG A 56 -7.23 -3.60 32.95
N GLU A 57 -6.62 -4.78 32.88
CA GLU A 57 -5.21 -4.96 32.55
C GLU A 57 -4.92 -4.56 31.09
N TRP A 58 -5.78 -4.97 30.15
CA TRP A 58 -5.65 -4.62 28.74
C TRP A 58 -5.82 -3.11 28.48
N GLY A 59 -6.58 -2.43 29.33
CA GLY A 59 -6.71 -0.97 29.31
C GLY A 59 -7.57 -0.45 28.15
N ASP A 60 -7.17 0.67 27.56
CA ASP A 60 -7.92 1.32 26.47
C ASP A 60 -7.69 0.59 25.12
N PRO A 61 -8.75 0.09 24.45
CA PRO A 61 -8.60 -0.60 23.17
C PRO A 61 -8.07 0.31 22.04
N HIS A 62 -8.30 1.63 22.11
CA HIS A 62 -7.77 2.54 21.09
C HIS A 62 -6.26 2.76 21.25
N ALA A 63 -5.78 2.93 22.49
CA ALA A 63 -4.35 2.97 22.77
C ALA A 63 -3.65 1.66 22.36
N ALA A 64 -4.27 0.51 22.64
CA ALA A 64 -3.78 -0.79 22.19
C ALA A 64 -3.75 -0.90 20.66
N ASN A 65 -4.79 -0.43 19.96
CA ASN A 65 -4.81 -0.37 18.50
C ASN A 65 -3.62 0.41 17.93
N ASP A 66 -3.32 1.58 18.50
CA ASP A 66 -2.20 2.40 18.06
C ASP A 66 -0.84 1.74 18.34
N ALA A 67 -0.72 1.01 19.46
CA ALA A 67 0.47 0.20 19.75
C ALA A 67 0.62 -0.96 18.75
N TYR A 68 -0.46 -1.71 18.50
CA TYR A 68 -0.45 -2.80 17.52
C TYR A 68 -0.19 -2.31 16.11
N CYS A 69 -0.73 -1.16 15.71
CA CYS A 69 -0.45 -0.58 14.40
C CYS A 69 1.03 -0.20 14.23
N LYS A 70 1.75 0.11 15.30
CA LYS A 70 3.20 0.38 15.25
C LYS A 70 4.01 -0.92 15.09
N ALA A 71 3.61 -1.99 15.76
CA ALA A 71 4.32 -3.27 15.77
C ALA A 71 3.95 -4.19 14.59
N HIS A 72 2.67 -4.24 14.22
CA HIS A 72 2.09 -5.19 13.28
C HIS A 72 1.62 -4.55 11.98
N LEU A 73 1.60 -5.33 10.90
CA LEU A 73 1.15 -4.84 9.59
C LEU A 73 -0.31 -4.38 9.67
N THR A 74 -0.58 -3.18 9.18
CA THR A 74 -1.93 -2.65 8.98
C THR A 74 -2.49 -3.05 7.62
N VAL A 75 -3.80 -2.87 7.40
CA VAL A 75 -4.42 -3.07 6.09
C VAL A 75 -3.72 -2.22 5.02
N ARG A 76 -3.46 -0.95 5.33
CA ARG A 76 -2.69 -0.05 4.44
C ARG A 76 -1.27 -0.53 4.21
N ASP A 77 -0.57 -1.01 5.25
CA ASP A 77 0.78 -1.55 5.09
C ASP A 77 0.79 -2.76 4.13
N ALA A 78 -0.21 -3.63 4.23
CA ALA A 78 -0.37 -4.79 3.36
C ALA A 78 -0.65 -4.41 1.90
N GLU A 79 -1.37 -3.31 1.65
CA GLU A 79 -1.57 -2.77 0.28
C GLU A 79 -0.26 -2.27 -0.35
N LEU A 80 0.69 -1.83 0.48
CA LEU A 80 1.98 -1.31 0.04
C LEU A 80 3.04 -2.42 -0.12
N LEU A 81 2.88 -3.53 0.59
CA LEU A 81 3.61 -4.77 0.33
C LEU A 81 3.04 -5.42 -0.93
N HIS A 82 3.80 -5.37 -2.02
CA HIS A 82 3.43 -6.09 -3.21
C HIS A 82 3.29 -7.60 -2.90
N PRO A 83 2.09 -8.20 -2.99
CA PRO A 83 1.83 -9.58 -2.53
C PRO A 83 2.58 -10.63 -3.36
N GLY A 84 3.18 -10.19 -4.46
CA GLY A 84 3.79 -11.04 -5.47
C GLY A 84 2.77 -11.36 -6.56
N TYR A 85 3.23 -12.00 -7.62
CA TYR A 85 2.36 -12.48 -8.68
C TYR A 85 2.52 -13.98 -8.85
N ALA A 86 1.41 -14.67 -9.07
CA ALA A 86 1.45 -16.03 -9.58
C ALA A 86 1.94 -16.01 -11.03
N LEU A 87 2.73 -17.02 -11.42
CA LEU A 87 3.12 -17.24 -12.82
C LEU A 87 1.94 -17.88 -13.59
N SER A 88 0.84 -17.15 -13.70
CA SER A 88 -0.40 -17.59 -14.33
C SER A 88 -1.09 -16.42 -15.03
N ALA A 89 -2.04 -16.73 -15.92
CA ALA A 89 -2.85 -15.70 -16.58
C ALA A 89 -3.60 -14.81 -15.57
N ALA A 90 -4.02 -15.37 -14.43
CA ALA A 90 -4.62 -14.61 -13.35
C ALA A 90 -3.62 -13.64 -12.68
N GLY A 91 -2.37 -14.07 -12.48
CA GLY A 91 -1.30 -13.22 -11.96
C GLY A 91 -0.89 -12.11 -12.94
N TRP A 92 -0.86 -12.40 -14.25
CA TRP A 92 -0.63 -11.40 -15.28
C TRP A 92 -1.77 -10.37 -15.35
N ARG A 93 -3.03 -10.83 -15.36
CA ARG A 93 -4.20 -9.96 -15.32
C ARG A 93 -4.17 -9.06 -14.09
N ARG A 94 -3.82 -9.64 -12.93
CA ARG A 94 -3.59 -8.86 -11.72
C ARG A 94 -2.50 -7.82 -11.97
N ALA A 95 -1.33 -8.16 -12.49
CA ALA A 95 -0.28 -7.18 -12.74
C ALA A 95 -0.66 -6.04 -13.70
N VAL A 96 -1.47 -6.31 -14.73
CA VAL A 96 -1.93 -5.33 -15.74
C VAL A 96 -3.04 -4.42 -15.21
N PHE A 97 -3.95 -4.94 -14.38
CA PHE A 97 -5.13 -4.21 -13.90
C PHE A 97 -5.06 -3.82 -12.41
N GLU A 98 -4.03 -4.28 -11.69
CA GLU A 98 -3.74 -3.91 -10.31
C GLU A 98 -3.05 -2.56 -10.30
N GLU A 99 -3.90 -1.57 -10.43
CA GLU A 99 -3.68 -0.24 -9.94
C GLU A 99 -4.87 0.10 -9.06
N GLY A 100 -4.61 0.26 -7.76
CA GLY A 100 -5.58 0.85 -6.83
C GLY A 100 -6.02 2.22 -7.32
N GLU A 101 -6.96 2.85 -6.61
CA GLU A 101 -7.55 4.14 -6.99
C GLU A 101 -6.51 5.22 -7.36
N TRP A 102 -5.33 5.16 -6.73
CA TRP A 102 -4.19 6.05 -6.93
C TRP A 102 -3.34 5.76 -8.18
N GLY A 103 -3.29 4.51 -8.66
CA GLY A 103 -2.60 4.19 -9.92
C GLY A 103 -3.46 4.61 -11.12
N ARG A 104 -4.77 4.36 -11.06
CA ARG A 104 -5.72 4.77 -12.13
C ARG A 104 -5.72 6.28 -12.38
N SER A 105 -5.63 7.07 -11.31
CA SER A 105 -5.54 8.54 -11.41
C SER A 105 -4.17 9.00 -11.94
N GLY A 106 -3.09 8.27 -11.66
CA GLY A 106 -1.79 8.46 -12.31
C GLY A 106 -1.84 8.15 -13.81
N MET A 107 -2.51 7.06 -14.20
CA MET A 107 -2.69 6.63 -15.59
C MET A 107 -3.39 7.71 -16.45
N ALA A 108 -4.35 8.42 -15.87
CA ALA A 108 -5.04 9.53 -16.53
C ALA A 108 -4.12 10.72 -16.88
N ILE A 109 -3.01 10.88 -16.16
CA ILE A 109 -2.00 11.92 -16.42
C ILE A 109 -0.88 11.36 -17.31
N VAL A 110 -0.44 10.13 -17.06
CA VAL A 110 0.65 9.45 -17.79
C VAL A 110 0.31 9.27 -19.26
N LEU A 111 -0.90 8.79 -19.58
CA LEU A 111 -1.27 8.45 -20.96
C LEU A 111 -1.28 9.67 -21.89
N PRO A 112 -1.91 10.82 -21.55
CA PRO A 112 -1.83 12.03 -22.37
C PRO A 112 -0.41 12.59 -22.50
N LEU A 113 0.38 12.54 -21.41
CA LEU A 113 1.76 13.05 -21.41
C LEU A 113 2.65 12.22 -22.34
N MET A 114 2.56 10.89 -22.26
CA MET A 114 3.23 9.98 -23.19
C MET A 114 2.80 10.20 -24.64
N PHE A 115 1.48 10.35 -24.88
CA PHE A 115 0.98 10.58 -26.23
C PHE A 115 1.55 11.86 -26.84
N THR A 116 1.62 12.93 -26.03
CA THR A 116 2.22 14.22 -26.43
C THR A 116 3.68 14.05 -26.86
N LEU A 117 4.47 13.32 -26.06
CA LEU A 117 5.87 13.00 -26.38
C LEU A 117 5.99 12.17 -27.67
N LEU A 118 5.24 11.08 -27.77
CA LEU A 118 5.34 10.15 -28.90
C LEU A 118 4.94 10.80 -30.22
N ARG A 119 3.94 11.70 -30.21
CA ARG A 119 3.53 12.43 -31.41
C ARG A 119 4.60 13.38 -31.95
N GLY A 120 5.58 13.78 -31.13
CA GLY A 120 6.75 14.52 -31.58
C GLY A 120 7.67 13.72 -32.49
N PHE A 121 7.63 12.39 -32.43
CA PHE A 121 8.51 11.48 -33.17
C PHE A 121 7.76 10.61 -34.19
N PHE A 122 6.47 10.35 -33.97
CA PHE A 122 5.68 9.39 -34.73
C PHE A 122 4.39 10.02 -35.28
N THR A 123 3.81 9.39 -36.30
CA THR A 123 2.45 9.70 -36.74
C THR A 123 1.46 9.38 -35.60
N PRO A 124 0.28 10.05 -35.55
CA PRO A 124 -0.68 9.85 -34.47
C PRO A 124 -1.07 8.38 -34.25
N SER A 125 -1.28 7.61 -35.33
CA SER A 125 -1.63 6.19 -35.24
C SER A 125 -0.50 5.36 -34.63
N VAL A 126 0.75 5.64 -35.01
CA VAL A 126 1.92 4.94 -34.45
C VAL A 126 2.12 5.35 -32.99
N ALA A 127 1.93 6.62 -32.64
CA ALA A 127 1.99 7.09 -31.26
C ALA A 127 0.95 6.39 -30.36
N VAL A 128 -0.28 6.19 -30.84
CA VAL A 128 -1.31 5.41 -30.10
C VAL A 128 -0.88 3.95 -29.93
N LEU A 129 -0.40 3.30 -30.99
CA LEU A 129 0.06 1.91 -30.92
C LEU A 129 1.25 1.75 -29.95
N SER A 130 2.22 2.65 -30.01
CA SER A 130 3.36 2.69 -29.10
C SER A 130 2.93 2.94 -27.65
N LEU A 131 1.94 3.82 -27.42
CA LEU A 131 1.37 4.06 -26.09
C LEU A 131 0.75 2.79 -25.51
N LEU A 132 -0.09 2.10 -26.29
CA LEU A 132 -0.68 0.83 -25.89
C LEU A 132 0.41 -0.21 -25.63
N ALA A 133 1.38 -0.34 -26.52
CA ALA A 133 2.48 -1.27 -26.36
C ALA A 133 3.24 -1.04 -25.04
N VAL A 134 3.56 0.20 -24.68
CA VAL A 134 4.23 0.53 -23.40
C VAL A 134 3.32 0.27 -22.20
N ALA A 135 2.05 0.66 -22.29
CA ALA A 135 1.06 0.46 -21.23
C ALA A 135 0.86 -1.02 -20.89
N PHE A 136 1.02 -1.93 -21.85
CA PHE A 136 0.99 -3.39 -21.61
C PHE A 136 2.38 -3.97 -21.30
N ALA A 137 3.45 -3.47 -21.90
CA ALA A 137 4.79 -4.01 -21.73
C ALA A 137 5.32 -3.79 -20.31
N VAL A 138 5.14 -2.61 -19.72
CA VAL A 138 5.68 -2.30 -18.37
C VAL A 138 5.05 -3.18 -17.28
N PRO A 139 3.71 -3.33 -17.19
CA PRO A 139 3.11 -4.24 -16.21
C PRO A 139 3.43 -5.71 -16.49
N THR A 140 3.55 -6.10 -17.77
CA THR A 140 3.95 -7.46 -18.16
C THR A 140 5.39 -7.76 -17.76
N LEU A 141 6.31 -6.80 -17.91
CA LEU A 141 7.69 -6.93 -17.45
C LEU A 141 7.76 -7.01 -15.92
N ARG A 142 6.97 -6.19 -15.21
CA ARG A 142 6.84 -6.26 -13.75
C ARG A 142 6.38 -7.64 -13.30
N TRP A 143 5.35 -8.16 -13.96
CA TRP A 143 4.85 -9.52 -13.73
C TRP A 143 5.93 -10.57 -13.96
N LEU A 144 6.61 -10.54 -15.10
CA LEU A 144 7.66 -11.50 -15.44
C LEU A 144 8.84 -11.44 -14.47
N LEU A 145 9.27 -10.25 -14.05
CA LEU A 145 10.38 -10.12 -13.11
C LEU A 145 9.98 -10.61 -11.71
N VAL A 146 8.81 -10.23 -11.21
CA VAL A 146 8.37 -10.62 -9.87
C VAL A 146 7.99 -12.11 -9.81
N ALA A 147 7.21 -12.61 -10.77
CA ALA A 147 6.76 -14.00 -10.81
C ALA A 147 7.81 -14.96 -11.36
N GLY A 148 8.48 -14.58 -12.45
CA GLY A 148 9.42 -15.44 -13.19
C GLY A 148 10.77 -15.57 -12.48
N LEU A 149 11.34 -14.48 -11.97
CA LEU A 149 12.60 -14.53 -11.21
C LEU A 149 12.39 -14.87 -9.73
N ARG A 150 11.14 -15.13 -9.31
CA ARG A 150 10.76 -15.41 -7.92
C ARG A 150 11.40 -14.43 -6.93
N LEU A 151 11.39 -13.14 -7.28
CA LEU A 151 12.05 -12.13 -6.46
C LEU A 151 11.42 -12.13 -5.07
N GLY A 152 12.26 -12.38 -4.06
CA GLY A 152 11.91 -12.32 -2.65
C GLY A 152 12.48 -11.07 -1.99
N GLY A 153 11.96 -10.73 -0.82
CA GLY A 153 12.57 -9.72 0.02
C GLY A 153 12.60 -8.30 -0.59
N VAL A 154 13.75 -7.64 -0.47
CA VAL A 154 13.97 -6.26 -0.92
C VAL A 154 13.93 -6.13 -2.45
N SER A 155 14.43 -7.12 -3.19
CA SER A 155 14.45 -7.06 -4.66
C SER A 155 13.04 -7.03 -5.25
N ARG A 156 12.09 -7.72 -4.61
CA ARG A 156 10.66 -7.65 -4.95
C ARG A 156 10.10 -6.24 -4.77
N VAL A 157 10.43 -5.58 -3.67
CA VAL A 157 9.99 -4.21 -3.36
C VAL A 157 10.55 -3.24 -4.39
N LEU A 158 11.85 -3.36 -4.71
CA LEU A 158 12.51 -2.52 -5.70
C LEU A 158 11.94 -2.71 -7.11
N ALA A 159 11.73 -3.96 -7.55
CA ALA A 159 11.16 -4.23 -8.87
C ALA A 159 9.71 -3.73 -8.99
N ALA A 160 8.89 -3.94 -7.95
CA ALA A 160 7.52 -3.45 -7.91
C ALA A 160 7.44 -1.92 -7.89
N TRP A 161 8.37 -1.26 -7.19
CA TRP A 161 8.46 0.20 -7.13
C TRP A 161 8.96 0.77 -8.46
N LEU A 162 10.09 0.30 -9.01
CA LEU A 162 10.67 0.77 -10.28
C LEU A 162 9.69 0.65 -11.45
N LEU A 163 8.91 -0.42 -11.49
CA LEU A 163 7.94 -0.69 -12.57
C LEU A 163 6.51 -0.30 -12.20
N SER A 164 6.34 0.60 -11.24
CA SER A 164 5.03 1.18 -10.92
C SER A 164 4.68 2.32 -11.88
N GLY A 165 3.38 2.59 -12.07
CA GLY A 165 2.91 3.74 -12.85
C GLY A 165 3.45 5.09 -12.33
N TRP A 166 3.77 5.18 -11.04
CA TRP A 166 4.38 6.35 -10.42
C TRP A 166 5.82 6.60 -10.91
N SER A 167 6.61 5.54 -11.04
CA SER A 167 7.97 5.63 -11.60
C SER A 167 7.93 6.06 -13.07
N SER A 168 7.00 5.48 -13.83
CA SER A 168 6.75 5.90 -15.22
C SER A 168 6.37 7.38 -15.29
N LEU A 169 5.47 7.85 -14.41
CA LEU A 169 5.07 9.26 -14.34
C LEU A 169 6.25 10.19 -14.06
N VAL A 170 7.08 9.88 -13.06
CA VAL A 170 8.25 10.71 -12.70
C VAL A 170 9.26 10.75 -13.84
N MET A 171 9.54 9.61 -14.48
CA MET A 171 10.45 9.55 -15.63
C MET A 171 9.90 10.36 -16.81
N LEU A 172 8.61 10.24 -17.11
CA LEU A 172 7.97 10.99 -18.19
C LEU A 172 7.92 12.48 -17.90
N LEU A 173 7.60 12.86 -16.66
CA LEU A 173 7.63 14.25 -16.22
C LEU A 173 9.04 14.83 -16.40
N GLY A 174 10.08 14.12 -15.95
CA GLY A 174 11.47 14.52 -16.17
C GLY A 174 11.84 14.66 -17.64
N LEU A 175 11.43 13.71 -18.48
CA LEU A 175 11.67 13.77 -19.92
C LEU A 175 10.92 14.94 -20.60
N THR A 176 9.67 15.19 -20.22
CA THR A 176 8.89 16.32 -20.74
C THR A 176 9.48 17.67 -20.34
N LEU A 177 9.94 17.80 -19.10
CA LEU A 177 10.60 19.01 -18.62
C LEU A 177 11.95 19.22 -19.30
N TRP A 178 12.70 18.16 -19.58
CA TRP A 178 13.96 18.22 -20.33
C TRP A 178 13.77 18.72 -21.78
N GLN A 179 12.65 18.36 -22.43
CA GLN A 179 12.37 18.75 -23.81
C GLN A 179 11.73 20.15 -23.95
N MET A 180 11.32 20.79 -22.85
CA MET A 180 10.68 22.10 -22.90
C MET A 180 11.72 23.23 -23.10
N PRO A 181 11.40 24.26 -23.91
CA PRO A 181 12.26 25.43 -24.08
C PRO A 181 12.42 26.22 -22.77
N GLU A 182 13.57 26.89 -22.58
CA GLU A 182 14.00 27.59 -21.34
C GLU A 182 12.92 28.42 -20.62
N LYS A 183 11.92 28.94 -21.34
CA LYS A 183 10.84 29.78 -20.80
C LYS A 183 9.86 29.06 -19.85
N TRP A 184 9.83 27.72 -19.85
CA TRP A 184 9.07 26.91 -18.88
C TRP A 184 9.97 26.16 -17.89
N GLY A 185 11.30 26.28 -18.05
CA GLY A 185 12.32 25.72 -17.16
C GLY A 185 12.50 26.49 -15.85
N ASP A 186 11.62 27.45 -15.56
CA ASP A 186 11.58 28.17 -14.29
C ASP A 186 11.19 27.27 -13.11
N ALA A 187 11.39 27.80 -11.90
CA ALA A 187 11.23 27.15 -10.59
C ALA A 187 10.00 26.24 -10.41
N LEU A 188 8.92 26.42 -11.19
CA LEU A 188 7.74 25.55 -11.19
C LEU A 188 8.02 24.15 -11.75
N GLY A 189 8.75 24.03 -12.87
CA GLY A 189 9.09 22.72 -13.45
C GLY A 189 10.00 21.92 -12.52
N LEU A 190 11.02 22.59 -11.97
CA LEU A 190 11.91 22.03 -10.96
C LEU A 190 11.16 21.71 -9.65
N GLY A 191 10.21 22.56 -9.25
CA GLY A 191 9.36 22.35 -8.08
C GLY A 191 8.47 21.11 -8.23
N LEU A 192 7.83 20.92 -9.38
CA LEU A 192 7.05 19.72 -9.67
C LEU A 192 7.95 18.48 -9.67
N LEU A 193 9.08 18.50 -10.37
CA LEU A 193 10.02 17.38 -10.39
C LEU A 193 10.54 17.06 -8.98
N GLY A 194 10.79 18.08 -8.16
CA GLY A 194 11.15 17.94 -6.75
C GLY A 194 10.04 17.28 -5.92
N VAL A 195 8.80 17.77 -6.00
CA VAL A 195 7.65 17.20 -5.27
C VAL A 195 7.40 15.75 -5.67
N PHE A 196 7.31 15.48 -6.98
CA PHE A 196 7.10 14.13 -7.48
C PHE A 196 8.30 13.22 -7.16
N GLY A 197 9.53 13.71 -7.25
CA GLY A 197 10.73 12.97 -6.86
C GLY A 197 10.77 12.62 -5.37
N VAL A 198 10.40 13.56 -4.50
CA VAL A 198 10.30 13.33 -3.04
C VAL A 198 9.20 12.30 -2.73
N LEU A 199 8.02 12.43 -3.34
CA LEU A 199 6.93 11.46 -3.16
C LEU A 199 7.32 10.07 -3.66
N TRP A 200 8.06 10.00 -4.77
CA TRP A 200 8.57 8.76 -5.34
C TRP A 200 9.57 8.06 -4.41
N LEU A 201 10.53 8.80 -3.86
CA LEU A 201 11.49 8.28 -2.87
C LEU A 201 10.82 7.95 -1.53
N TRP A 202 9.87 8.76 -1.09
CA TRP A 202 9.09 8.50 0.11
C TRP A 202 8.32 7.18 0.01
N ARG A 203 7.74 6.89 -1.16
CA ARG A 203 7.06 5.61 -1.43
C ARG A 203 8.03 4.42 -1.37
N LEU A 204 9.24 4.56 -1.90
CA LEU A 204 10.28 3.53 -1.75
C LEU A 204 10.63 3.29 -0.29
N TRP A 205 10.90 4.38 0.44
CA TRP A 205 11.23 4.32 1.86
C TRP A 205 10.12 3.64 2.67
N LEU A 206 8.87 3.97 2.39
CA LEU A 206 7.69 3.37 3.03
C LEU A 206 7.63 1.86 2.75
N GLY A 207 7.80 1.44 1.50
CA GLY A 207 7.85 0.03 1.11
C GLY A 207 8.97 -0.75 1.79
N LEU A 208 10.17 -0.16 1.89
CA LEU A 208 11.31 -0.75 2.61
C LEU A 208 11.07 -0.84 4.11
N ARG A 209 10.48 0.19 4.72
CA ARG A 209 10.14 0.22 6.14
C ARG A 209 9.12 -0.87 6.48
N ILE A 210 8.08 -0.99 5.67
CA ILE A 210 7.04 -2.01 5.84
C ILE A 210 7.62 -3.41 5.62
N PHE A 211 8.52 -3.59 4.65
CA PHE A 211 9.23 -4.85 4.46
C PHE A 211 10.03 -5.27 5.70
N ARG A 212 10.77 -4.34 6.33
CA ARG A 212 11.47 -4.62 7.61
C ARG A 212 10.49 -5.00 8.71
N LYS A 213 9.38 -4.28 8.82
CA LYS A 213 8.30 -4.56 9.79
C LYS A 213 7.72 -5.96 9.61
N ALA A 214 7.56 -6.43 8.37
CA ALA A 214 7.12 -7.79 8.05
C ALA A 214 8.20 -8.85 8.39
N GLY A 215 9.48 -8.56 8.12
CA GLY A 215 10.59 -9.48 8.40
C GLY A 215 10.83 -9.76 9.89
N HIS A 216 10.39 -8.87 10.78
CA HIS A 216 10.40 -9.10 12.24
C HIS A 216 9.21 -9.94 12.74
N GLN A 217 8.27 -10.33 11.88
CA GLN A 217 7.05 -11.07 12.24
C GLN A 217 7.04 -12.54 11.79
N THR A 218 8.13 -13.00 11.15
CA THR A 218 8.37 -14.42 10.85
C THR A 218 9.17 -15.04 11.99
N PRO A 219 8.68 -16.12 12.63
CA PRO A 219 9.43 -16.86 13.64
C PRO A 219 10.68 -17.54 13.07
#